data_AF-A0A944R4G8-F1
#
_entry.id   AF-A0A944R4G8-F1
#
_cell.length_a   1.000
_cell.length_b   1.000
_cell.length_c   1.000
_cell.angle_alpha   90.00
_cell.angle_beta   90.00
_cell.angle_gamma   90.00
#
_symmetry.space_group_name_H-M   'P 1'
#
loop_
_entity.id
_entity.type
_entity.pdbx_description
1 polymer ?
#
loop_
_entity_poly.entity_id
_entity_poly.type
_entity_poly.pdbx_seq_one_letter_code
_entity_poly.pdbx_strand_id
1 'polypeptide(L)'
;MPSTLGQPKNLFRSKPNGLTPSEASVSAEQVPPNKSMRERLRALASDMVASWSCEGLPAAVKSRDGLRKAAMSLVERAHADISFAGWTMVTILSEVWRYQIASTAAGQRLLLLPDCPIAKQSVSEESCPVVCGPSCGIGTIWSAAHDSGWVVESSRGAVAAIGSLLTGQYQGILGVAELHDLEKAFGMLPAFAFPVAAVPFHSKDVSLAKTGTCNEGLLNAGIDVEWVLSLLGVAGGTPGPVGDYLPLLREASELFSGRSISELAQRYSLGDGFGSVMQHEGKNKHVTSHSLDVTAQLAGEFLGRGGKFLRPFVTLAAYDALCADFHEADKHSNGVSRDTARAAAVSIEIFHKASLVHDDIEDGDIARYGKPTVHLEHGIPAAINIGDYLVGAGYRLIAGLDGPPSVRSDLLTILSDAHVRLSRGQGAELWWREVGGDVTSAECLEIYGLKTSPAFEAAVAMGIRLAGLQPSDALSVSQYALHVGTGFQVLNDLKDWQGDLENDRRVAGDILGGRPTVMWALAIENLNELGRLELLELRKACSGEESSVHKAYSPVHTARRLYGQAGVFKKAAQIVEVERQLAADAIKDCQYLRLREVLEFLLDLAVPQQAIDELTTVKSGV
;
A
#
# COMPACT_ATOMS: atom_id res chain seq x y z
N MET A 1 -54.35 -22.76 12.65
CA MET A 1 -54.38 -23.59 13.88
C MET A 1 -54.72 -25.02 13.51
N PRO A 2 -54.24 -26.04 14.24
CA PRO A 2 -53.45 -25.99 15.49
C PRO A 2 -51.99 -26.45 15.24
N SER A 3 -50.92 -25.85 15.79
CA SER A 3 -50.54 -25.50 17.17
C SER A 3 -49.96 -26.67 17.98
N THR A 4 -48.68 -26.55 18.37
CA THR A 4 -48.11 -26.82 19.72
C THR A 4 -46.61 -26.47 19.63
N LEU A 5 -46.11 -25.30 20.01
CA LEU A 5 -45.93 -24.76 21.38
C LEU A 5 -45.33 -25.78 22.37
N GLY A 6 -44.04 -25.60 22.65
CA GLY A 6 -43.33 -26.17 23.79
C GLY A 6 -42.33 -25.16 24.34
N GLN A 7 -42.78 -24.38 25.32
CA GLN A 7 -41.96 -23.49 26.14
C GLN A 7 -41.16 -24.28 27.21
N PRO A 8 -40.10 -23.68 27.80
CA PRO A 8 -39.03 -24.37 28.51
C PRO A 8 -39.33 -24.60 30.00
N LYS A 9 -38.82 -25.70 30.56
CA LYS A 9 -38.80 -25.93 32.01
C LYS A 9 -37.52 -25.37 32.63
N ASN A 10 -37.71 -24.37 33.50
CA ASN A 10 -36.76 -23.97 34.54
C ASN A 10 -36.55 -25.11 35.54
N LEU A 11 -35.29 -25.43 35.86
CA LEU A 11 -34.91 -26.08 37.11
C LEU A 11 -33.61 -25.45 37.62
N PHE A 12 -33.75 -24.69 38.69
CA PHE A 12 -32.67 -24.05 39.44
C PHE A 12 -31.76 -25.07 40.14
N ARG A 13 -30.47 -24.68 40.20
CA ARG A 13 -29.41 -25.04 41.19
C ARG A 13 -28.72 -26.41 41.08
N SER A 14 -27.45 -26.35 40.67
CA SER A 14 -26.30 -26.54 41.58
C SER A 14 -25.00 -26.06 40.91
N LYS A 15 -24.30 -25.09 41.53
CA LYS A 15 -22.93 -24.70 41.17
C LYS A 15 -21.96 -25.87 41.44
N PRO A 16 -20.90 -26.00 40.64
CA PRO A 16 -19.57 -26.11 41.23
C PRO A 16 -18.64 -25.01 40.69
N ASN A 17 -17.78 -24.55 41.59
CA ASN A 17 -16.76 -23.53 41.36
C ASN A 17 -15.87 -23.87 40.16
N GLY A 18 -15.90 -23.00 39.15
CA GLY A 18 -14.87 -22.89 38.13
C GLY A 18 -14.74 -21.41 37.82
N LEU A 19 -13.71 -20.77 38.37
CA LEU A 19 -13.34 -19.39 38.06
C LEU A 19 -13.10 -19.29 36.55
N THR A 20 -14.02 -18.68 35.83
CA THR A 20 -13.76 -18.11 34.52
C THR A 20 -12.76 -16.97 34.71
N PRO A 21 -11.65 -16.88 33.96
CA PRO A 21 -10.79 -15.72 34.03
C PRO A 21 -11.61 -14.51 33.55
N SER A 22 -11.90 -13.63 34.50
CA SER A 22 -12.38 -12.28 34.23
C SER A 22 -11.39 -11.58 33.29
N GLU A 23 -11.93 -10.78 32.37
CA GLU A 23 -11.24 -9.74 31.61
C GLU A 23 -9.99 -9.24 32.34
N ALA A 24 -8.84 -9.81 31.98
CA ALA A 24 -7.56 -9.37 32.50
C ALA A 24 -7.31 -7.99 31.89
N SER A 25 -7.22 -6.98 32.76
CA SER A 25 -6.65 -5.68 32.45
C SER A 25 -5.45 -5.85 31.51
N VAL A 26 -5.51 -5.24 30.32
CA VAL A 26 -4.38 -5.23 29.38
C VAL A 26 -3.21 -4.55 30.09
N SER A 27 -2.26 -5.33 30.60
CA SER A 27 -1.01 -4.77 31.13
C SER A 27 -0.29 -4.09 29.98
N ALA A 28 0.16 -2.86 30.18
CA ALA A 28 1.02 -2.18 29.21
C ALA A 28 2.22 -3.09 28.90
N GLU A 29 2.52 -3.25 27.61
CA GLU A 29 3.66 -4.04 27.13
C GLU A 29 4.97 -3.43 27.66
N GLN A 30 5.96 -4.29 27.94
CA GLN A 30 7.22 -3.92 28.56
C GLN A 30 8.41 -4.55 27.85
N VAL A 31 9.55 -3.85 27.90
CA VAL A 31 10.84 -4.41 27.51
C VAL A 31 11.34 -5.28 28.67
N PRO A 32 11.74 -6.55 28.46
CA PRO A 32 12.29 -7.37 29.52
C PRO A 32 13.53 -6.69 30.12
N PRO A 33 13.58 -6.43 31.44
CA PRO A 33 14.61 -5.58 32.03
C PRO A 33 15.99 -6.25 32.03
N ASN A 34 16.03 -7.57 32.19
CA ASN A 34 17.26 -8.34 32.32
C ASN A 34 17.77 -8.84 30.97
N LYS A 35 19.09 -8.66 30.70
CA LYS A 35 19.74 -9.16 29.46
C LYS A 35 19.53 -10.66 29.24
N SER A 36 19.67 -11.47 30.29
CA SER A 36 19.47 -12.93 30.22
C SER A 36 18.06 -13.33 29.80
N MET A 37 17.04 -12.56 30.20
CA MET A 37 15.67 -12.79 29.76
C MET A 37 15.49 -12.45 28.29
N ARG A 38 16.05 -11.33 27.83
CA ARG A 38 16.06 -10.95 26.40
C ARG A 38 16.77 -11.98 25.55
N GLU A 39 17.91 -12.50 25.99
CA GLU A 39 18.65 -13.58 25.33
C GLU A 39 17.83 -14.87 25.22
N ARG A 40 17.17 -15.27 26.31
CA ARG A 40 16.32 -16.47 26.32
C ARG A 40 15.16 -16.37 25.35
N LEU A 41 14.43 -15.24 25.35
CA LEU A 41 13.32 -15.01 24.43
C LEU A 41 13.79 -14.95 22.96
N ARG A 42 14.96 -14.33 22.70
CA ARG A 42 15.58 -14.32 21.36
C ARG A 42 15.94 -15.72 20.87
N ALA A 43 16.57 -16.53 21.72
CA ALA A 43 16.92 -17.90 21.35
C ALA A 43 15.65 -18.72 21.00
N LEU A 44 14.59 -18.61 21.82
CA LEU A 44 13.32 -19.27 21.55
C LEU A 44 12.62 -18.77 20.27
N ALA A 45 12.72 -17.46 19.98
CA ALA A 45 12.19 -16.89 18.74
C ALA A 45 12.99 -17.35 17.53
N SER A 46 14.32 -17.37 17.61
CA SER A 46 15.20 -17.88 16.56
C SER A 46 14.94 -19.36 16.27
N ASP A 47 14.80 -20.20 17.31
CA ASP A 47 14.45 -21.62 17.16
C ASP A 47 13.06 -21.81 16.51
N MET A 48 12.09 -20.99 16.90
CA MET A 48 10.75 -21.01 16.32
C MET A 48 10.79 -20.63 14.83
N VAL A 49 11.48 -19.53 14.49
CA VAL A 49 11.60 -19.08 13.10
C VAL A 49 12.41 -20.07 12.27
N ALA A 50 13.46 -20.69 12.82
CA ALA A 50 14.22 -21.75 12.15
C ALA A 50 13.39 -23.02 11.89
N SER A 51 12.35 -23.27 12.70
CA SER A 51 11.40 -24.38 12.48
C SER A 51 10.37 -24.08 11.39
N TRP A 52 10.19 -22.80 11.04
CA TRP A 52 9.42 -22.41 9.88
C TRP A 52 10.33 -22.69 8.68
N SER A 53 9.94 -23.65 7.84
CA SER A 53 10.64 -23.98 6.60
C SER A 53 10.80 -22.71 5.73
N CYS A 54 11.52 -22.81 4.61
CA CYS A 54 11.80 -21.69 3.69
C CYS A 54 10.56 -20.94 3.13
N GLU A 55 9.35 -21.25 3.60
CA GLU A 55 8.04 -20.73 3.22
C GLU A 55 7.68 -19.35 3.82
N GLY A 56 8.57 -18.74 4.61
CA GLY A 56 8.33 -17.43 5.24
C GLY A 56 7.40 -17.51 6.45
N LEU A 57 6.69 -16.42 6.76
CA LEU A 57 5.81 -16.35 7.94
C LEU A 57 4.59 -17.29 7.75
N PRO A 58 4.34 -18.27 8.64
CA PRO A 58 3.15 -19.12 8.54
C PRO A 58 1.86 -18.32 8.54
N ALA A 59 0.84 -18.75 7.79
CA ALA A 59 -0.47 -18.06 7.72
C ALA A 59 -1.07 -17.78 9.11
N ALA A 60 -0.85 -18.68 10.06
CA ALA A 60 -1.31 -18.56 11.45
C ALA A 60 -0.67 -17.38 12.23
N VAL A 61 0.45 -16.82 11.77
CA VAL A 61 1.16 -15.68 12.40
C VAL A 61 1.18 -14.42 11.55
N LYS A 62 0.57 -14.42 10.36
CA LYS A 62 0.47 -13.23 9.49
C LYS A 62 -0.50 -12.17 10.02
N SER A 63 -1.43 -12.53 10.89
CA SER A 63 -2.30 -11.58 11.59
C SER A 63 -1.67 -11.13 12.91
N ARG A 64 -2.01 -9.92 13.37
CA ARG A 64 -1.57 -9.41 14.68
C ARG A 64 -1.89 -10.39 15.81
N ASP A 65 -3.11 -10.93 15.82
CA ASP A 65 -3.56 -11.85 16.87
C ASP A 65 -2.86 -13.20 16.77
N GLY A 66 -2.57 -13.66 15.55
CA GLY A 66 -1.76 -14.85 15.29
C GLY A 66 -0.33 -14.71 15.81
N LEU A 67 0.33 -13.62 15.45
CA LEU A 67 1.68 -13.29 15.92
C LEU A 67 1.71 -13.12 17.45
N ARG A 68 0.69 -12.47 18.03
CA ARG A 68 0.56 -12.30 19.48
C ARG A 68 0.40 -13.64 20.19
N LYS A 69 -0.38 -14.58 19.64
CA LYS A 69 -0.51 -15.95 20.18
C LYS A 69 0.83 -16.69 20.16
N ALA A 70 1.57 -16.60 19.05
CA ALA A 70 2.90 -17.21 18.96
C ALA A 70 3.88 -16.61 19.98
N ALA A 71 3.89 -15.28 20.12
CA ALA A 71 4.69 -14.58 21.11
C ALA A 71 4.32 -14.98 22.55
N MET A 72 3.02 -15.05 22.87
CA MET A 72 2.55 -15.51 24.19
C MET A 72 3.01 -16.93 24.50
N SER A 73 3.00 -17.83 23.50
CA SER A 73 3.51 -19.20 23.67
C SER A 73 5.01 -19.21 24.00
N LEU A 74 5.82 -18.33 23.38
CA LEU A 74 7.24 -18.21 23.71
C LEU A 74 7.46 -17.61 25.10
N VAL A 75 6.70 -16.58 25.47
CA VAL A 75 6.74 -15.95 26.81
C VAL A 75 6.42 -16.98 27.89
N GLU A 76 5.40 -17.79 27.70
CA GLU A 76 5.02 -18.86 28.63
C GLU A 76 6.13 -19.92 28.76
N ARG A 77 6.69 -20.39 27.63
CA ARG A 77 7.82 -21.32 27.58
C ARG A 77 9.10 -20.76 28.24
N ALA A 78 9.26 -19.44 28.21
CA ALA A 78 10.36 -18.75 28.87
C ALA A 78 10.14 -18.55 30.38
N HIS A 79 8.95 -18.88 30.91
CA HIS A 79 8.50 -18.50 32.25
C HIS A 79 8.64 -17.00 32.50
N ALA A 80 8.31 -16.20 31.49
CA ALA A 80 8.44 -14.76 31.50
C ALA A 80 7.08 -14.08 31.74
N ASP A 81 7.11 -12.78 32.09
CA ASP A 81 5.90 -12.01 32.32
C ASP A 81 5.11 -11.79 31.02
N ILE A 82 3.78 -11.88 31.09
CA ILE A 82 2.88 -11.76 29.94
C ILE A 82 3.02 -10.38 29.26
N SER A 83 3.42 -9.36 30.02
CA SER A 83 3.70 -8.01 29.49
C SER A 83 4.87 -7.97 28.50
N PHE A 84 5.65 -9.05 28.31
CA PHE A 84 6.72 -9.11 27.31
C PHE A 84 6.26 -9.64 25.95
N ALA A 85 4.96 -9.86 25.76
CA ALA A 85 4.41 -10.38 24.52
C ALA A 85 4.74 -9.48 23.32
N GLY A 86 4.51 -8.16 23.43
CA GLY A 86 4.80 -7.18 22.38
C GLY A 86 6.29 -7.14 22.00
N TRP A 87 7.18 -7.16 22.99
CA TRP A 87 8.62 -7.25 22.75
C TRP A 87 9.02 -8.55 22.02
N THR A 88 8.37 -9.66 22.38
CA THR A 88 8.61 -10.96 21.76
C THR A 88 8.08 -11.01 20.34
N MET A 89 6.95 -10.36 20.04
CA MET A 89 6.43 -10.21 18.67
C MET A 89 7.44 -9.53 17.75
N VAL A 90 8.07 -8.44 18.21
CA VAL A 90 9.15 -7.77 17.44
C VAL A 90 10.27 -8.74 17.15
N THR A 91 10.69 -9.47 18.17
CA THR A 91 11.84 -10.37 18.07
C THR A 91 11.59 -11.47 17.04
N ILE A 92 10.38 -12.05 17.03
CA ILE A 92 9.96 -13.02 16.03
C ILE A 92 10.07 -12.42 14.61
N LEU A 93 9.51 -11.23 14.39
CA LEU A 93 9.56 -10.56 13.08
C LEU A 93 11.00 -10.20 12.67
N SER A 94 11.81 -9.69 13.60
CA SER A 94 13.21 -9.36 13.35
C SER A 94 14.02 -10.59 12.93
N GLU A 95 13.78 -11.76 13.53
CA GLU A 95 14.45 -13.00 13.16
C GLU A 95 14.02 -13.51 11.78
N VAL A 96 12.76 -13.30 11.38
CA VAL A 96 12.25 -13.66 10.04
C VAL A 96 13.01 -12.92 8.95
N TRP A 97 13.20 -11.61 9.11
CA TRP A 97 13.85 -10.76 8.10
C TRP A 97 15.38 -10.73 8.21
N ARG A 98 15.95 -11.35 9.24
CA ARG A 98 17.37 -11.30 9.56
C ARG A 98 18.27 -11.67 8.39
N TYR A 99 17.98 -12.77 7.71
CA TYR A 99 18.77 -13.25 6.56
C TYR A 99 18.54 -12.41 5.29
N GLN A 100 17.38 -11.80 5.12
CA GLN A 100 17.11 -10.98 3.94
C GLN A 100 17.84 -9.64 4.04
N ILE A 101 17.78 -9.00 5.21
CA ILE A 101 18.51 -7.77 5.51
C ILE A 101 20.02 -8.00 5.37
N ALA A 102 20.51 -9.16 5.81
CA ALA A 102 21.90 -9.58 5.63
C ALA A 102 22.37 -9.60 4.17
N SER A 103 21.54 -10.15 3.30
CA SER A 103 21.86 -10.41 1.89
C SER A 103 21.82 -9.16 1.00
N THR A 104 21.35 -8.04 1.55
CA THR A 104 21.23 -6.76 0.86
C THR A 104 22.60 -6.10 0.66
N ALA A 105 22.82 -5.49 -0.51
CA ALA A 105 24.10 -4.87 -0.86
C ALA A 105 24.44 -3.65 0.03
N ALA A 106 25.74 -3.35 0.12
CA ALA A 106 26.24 -2.15 0.81
C ALA A 106 25.63 -0.87 0.20
N GLY A 107 25.27 0.09 1.04
CA GLY A 107 24.62 1.34 0.66
C GLY A 107 23.09 1.24 0.51
N GLN A 108 22.51 0.03 0.54
CA GLN A 108 21.07 -0.20 0.39
C GLN A 108 20.40 -0.66 1.69
N ARG A 109 21.12 -0.65 2.81
CA ARG A 109 20.61 -0.98 4.14
C ARG A 109 20.61 0.25 5.01
N LEU A 110 19.49 0.55 5.64
CA LEU A 110 19.36 1.70 6.52
C LEU A 110 19.30 1.25 7.98
N LEU A 111 20.14 1.86 8.81
CA LEU A 111 20.09 1.74 10.26
C LEU A 111 19.49 3.03 10.82
N LEU A 112 18.37 2.91 11.53
CA LEU A 112 17.81 4.00 12.34
C LEU A 112 18.32 3.85 13.76
N LEU A 113 19.12 4.82 14.20
CA LEU A 113 19.79 4.78 15.50
C LEU A 113 19.38 5.97 16.39
N PRO A 114 18.99 5.74 17.66
CA PRO A 114 18.62 6.81 18.58
C PRO A 114 19.88 7.50 19.12
N ASP A 115 19.67 8.64 19.77
CA ASP A 115 20.73 9.27 20.55
C ASP A 115 21.11 8.43 21.77
N CYS A 116 22.33 8.61 22.24
CA CYS A 116 22.76 8.06 23.52
C CYS A 116 21.97 8.72 24.67
N PRO A 117 21.35 7.94 25.58
CA PRO A 117 20.53 8.48 26.67
C PRO A 117 21.34 9.29 27.70
N ILE A 118 22.67 9.15 27.72
CA ILE A 118 23.59 9.87 28.62
C ILE A 118 24.23 11.09 27.93
N ALA A 119 24.00 11.30 26.63
CA ALA A 119 24.54 12.45 25.93
C ALA A 119 23.93 13.75 26.48
N LYS A 120 24.77 14.76 26.68
CA LYS A 120 24.29 16.13 26.96
C LYS A 120 23.72 16.66 25.65
N GLN A 121 22.49 17.17 25.66
CA GLN A 121 21.89 17.81 24.48
C GLN A 121 22.84 18.85 23.92
N SER A 122 23.43 18.53 22.77
CA SER A 122 24.18 19.44 21.92
C SER A 122 23.43 19.59 20.62
N VAL A 123 23.42 20.79 20.05
CA VAL A 123 22.92 21.03 18.71
C VAL A 123 23.83 20.27 17.73
N SER A 124 23.43 19.08 17.29
CA SER A 124 24.13 18.35 16.22
C SER A 124 23.49 18.64 14.87
N GLU A 125 24.27 18.46 13.80
CA GLU A 125 23.76 18.37 12.43
C GLU A 125 22.67 17.28 12.37
N GLU A 126 21.62 17.54 11.57
CA GLU A 126 20.34 16.80 11.58
C GLU A 126 20.45 15.30 11.25
N SER A 127 21.59 14.80 10.75
CA SER A 127 21.73 13.45 10.20
C SER A 127 22.35 12.40 11.12
N CYS A 128 23.07 12.78 12.20
CA CYS A 128 23.84 11.83 13.03
C CYS A 128 23.30 11.69 14.48
N PRO A 129 23.38 10.50 15.10
CA PRO A 129 22.98 10.29 16.50
C PRO A 129 23.98 10.94 17.46
N VAL A 130 23.48 11.55 18.53
CA VAL A 130 24.32 12.20 19.55
C VAL A 130 24.96 11.17 20.47
N VAL A 131 26.28 11.21 20.64
CA VAL A 131 27.05 10.29 21.50
C VAL A 131 27.57 10.99 22.76
N CYS A 132 27.73 10.26 23.86
CA CYS A 132 28.22 10.83 25.12
C CYS A 132 29.76 10.86 25.27
N GLY A 133 30.49 10.29 24.29
CA GLY A 133 31.96 10.22 24.30
C GLY A 133 32.50 9.14 23.35
N PRO A 134 33.84 9.01 23.25
CA PRO A 134 34.52 8.11 22.29
C PRO A 134 34.30 6.62 22.56
N SER A 135 33.92 6.22 23.78
CA SER A 135 33.61 4.83 24.16
C SER A 135 32.10 4.59 24.28
N CYS A 136 31.28 5.40 23.60
CA CYS A 136 29.82 5.29 23.64
C CYS A 136 29.36 4.09 22.79
N GLY A 137 28.48 3.24 23.35
CA GLY A 137 27.93 2.08 22.63
C GLY A 137 27.16 2.45 21.34
N ILE A 138 26.43 3.58 21.33
CA ILE A 138 25.79 4.10 20.11
C ILE A 138 26.84 4.50 19.06
N GLY A 139 27.95 5.11 19.48
CA GLY A 139 29.07 5.42 18.60
C GLY A 139 29.75 4.17 18.04
N THR A 140 29.87 3.11 18.84
CA THR A 140 30.36 1.80 18.39
C THR A 140 29.46 1.17 17.33
N ILE A 141 28.14 1.20 17.54
CA ILE A 141 27.16 0.70 16.56
C ILE A 141 27.24 1.49 15.26
N TRP A 142 27.28 2.82 15.35
CA TRP A 142 27.37 3.70 14.19
C TRP A 142 28.62 3.39 13.34
N SER A 143 29.80 3.26 13.98
CA SER A 143 31.05 2.93 13.30
C SER A 143 30.97 1.56 12.62
N ALA A 144 30.50 0.54 13.35
CA ALA A 144 30.39 -0.82 12.81
C ALA A 144 29.40 -0.91 11.63
N ALA A 145 28.29 -0.16 11.70
CA ALA A 145 27.32 -0.07 10.62
C ALA A 145 27.94 0.58 9.37
N HIS A 146 28.65 1.70 9.54
CA HIS A 146 29.34 2.39 8.45
C HIS A 146 30.40 1.50 7.78
N ASP A 147 31.25 0.84 8.59
CA ASP A 147 32.27 -0.10 8.10
C ASP A 147 31.65 -1.31 7.37
N SER A 148 30.44 -1.69 7.76
CA SER A 148 29.65 -2.76 7.13
C SER A 148 28.78 -2.24 5.96
N GLY A 149 28.96 -0.99 5.51
CA GLY A 149 28.25 -0.42 4.37
C GLY A 149 26.77 -0.18 4.60
N TRP A 150 26.35 0.09 5.84
CA TRP A 150 25.01 0.59 6.14
C TRP A 150 24.97 2.11 6.02
N VAL A 151 23.85 2.63 5.52
CA VAL A 151 23.51 4.04 5.71
C VAL A 151 22.92 4.18 7.11
N VAL A 152 23.35 5.18 7.87
CA VAL A 152 22.89 5.38 9.25
C VAL A 152 22.21 6.74 9.34
N GLU A 153 20.99 6.74 9.86
CA GLU A 153 20.22 7.95 10.14
C GLU A 153 19.76 7.98 11.59
N SER A 154 19.46 9.17 12.10
CA SER A 154 18.86 9.32 13.42
C SER A 154 17.43 8.78 13.43
N SER A 155 17.04 8.07 14.49
CA SER A 155 15.65 7.62 14.67
C SER A 155 14.62 8.76 14.72
N ARG A 156 15.04 10.02 14.88
CA ARG A 156 14.18 11.21 14.71
C ARG A 156 13.60 11.34 13.29
N GLY A 157 14.27 10.79 12.28
CA GLY A 157 13.85 10.80 10.88
C GLY A 157 13.03 9.57 10.44
N ALA A 158 12.58 8.73 11.39
CA ALA A 158 11.99 7.42 11.08
C ALA A 158 10.81 7.48 10.08
N VAL A 159 9.98 8.52 10.12
CA VAL A 159 8.85 8.69 9.19
C VAL A 159 9.33 8.91 7.75
N ALA A 160 10.38 9.72 7.56
CA ALA A 160 10.98 9.96 6.25
C ALA A 160 11.67 8.68 5.72
N ALA A 161 12.35 7.95 6.60
CA ALA A 161 13.01 6.69 6.29
C ALA A 161 12.05 5.58 5.82
N ILE A 162 10.86 5.47 6.42
CA ILE A 162 9.80 4.57 5.96
C ILE A 162 9.33 4.98 4.56
N GLY A 163 9.20 6.29 4.30
CA GLY A 163 8.95 6.82 2.96
C GLY A 163 10.03 6.40 1.95
N SER A 164 11.31 6.44 2.35
CA SER A 164 12.44 6.02 1.52
C SER A 164 12.48 4.51 1.23
N LEU A 165 11.90 3.67 2.10
CA LEU A 165 11.70 2.25 1.81
C LEU A 165 10.66 2.04 0.71
N LEU A 166 9.58 2.84 0.74
CA LEU A 166 8.51 2.80 -0.28
C LEU A 166 8.96 3.35 -1.63
N THR A 167 9.95 4.25 -1.66
CA THR A 167 10.55 4.76 -2.90
C THR A 167 11.70 3.88 -3.42
N GLY A 168 12.04 2.80 -2.73
CA GLY A 168 13.07 1.83 -3.15
C GLY A 168 14.50 2.30 -2.90
N GLN A 169 14.71 3.38 -2.14
CA GLN A 169 16.05 3.87 -1.79
C GLN A 169 16.79 2.87 -0.88
N TYR A 170 16.07 2.19 0.01
CA TYR A 170 16.61 1.16 0.90
C TYR A 170 15.87 -0.16 0.75
N GLN A 171 16.61 -1.25 0.82
CA GLN A 171 16.14 -2.62 0.62
C GLN A 171 16.00 -3.41 1.93
N GLY A 172 16.43 -2.84 3.05
CA GLY A 172 16.22 -3.38 4.40
C GLY A 172 16.46 -2.30 5.45
N ILE A 173 15.66 -2.32 6.52
CA ILE A 173 15.80 -1.39 7.66
C ILE A 173 16.10 -2.19 8.93
N LEU A 174 17.10 -1.74 9.67
CA LEU A 174 17.27 -2.10 11.08
C LEU A 174 16.94 -0.86 11.93
N GLY A 175 15.88 -0.94 12.73
CA GLY A 175 15.47 0.15 13.59
C GLY A 175 15.76 -0.13 15.07
N VAL A 176 16.55 0.72 15.72
CA VAL A 176 16.59 0.78 17.19
C VAL A 176 15.56 1.83 17.62
N ALA A 177 14.41 1.37 18.12
CA ALA A 177 13.23 2.21 18.30
C ALA A 177 12.47 1.90 19.60
N GLU A 178 11.64 2.84 20.05
CA GLU A 178 10.85 2.62 21.26
C GLU A 178 9.75 1.58 21.02
N LEU A 179 9.55 0.68 21.99
CA LEU A 179 8.57 -0.41 21.87
C LEU A 179 7.16 0.10 21.54
N HIS A 180 6.75 1.23 22.12
CA HIS A 180 5.43 1.81 21.92
C HIS A 180 5.18 2.33 20.50
N ASP A 181 6.23 2.76 19.79
CA ASP A 181 6.14 3.20 18.40
C ASP A 181 6.09 2.01 17.45
N LEU A 182 6.86 0.96 17.77
CA LEU A 182 6.84 -0.30 17.04
C LEU A 182 5.47 -0.99 17.15
N GLU A 183 4.77 -0.87 18.28
CA GLU A 183 3.42 -1.40 18.50
C GLU A 183 2.38 -0.89 17.51
N LYS A 184 2.43 0.39 17.18
CA LYS A 184 1.56 1.00 16.17
C LYS A 184 1.86 0.44 14.78
N ALA A 185 3.11 0.06 14.52
CA ALA A 185 3.55 -0.51 13.25
C ALA A 185 3.27 -2.02 13.13
N PHE A 186 3.07 -2.79 14.22
CA PHE A 186 2.84 -4.24 14.16
C PHE A 186 1.54 -4.66 13.48
N GLY A 187 0.55 -3.78 13.35
CA GLY A 187 -0.63 -4.04 12.52
C GLY A 187 -0.30 -4.08 11.03
N MET A 188 0.72 -3.31 10.61
CA MET A 188 1.08 -3.13 9.21
C MET A 188 2.23 -4.04 8.77
N LEU A 189 3.25 -4.24 9.63
CA LEU A 189 4.50 -4.89 9.25
C LEU A 189 4.35 -6.34 8.74
N PRO A 190 3.51 -7.22 9.32
CA PRO A 190 3.27 -8.56 8.79
C PRO A 190 2.52 -8.57 7.46
N ALA A 191 1.67 -7.56 7.21
CA ALA A 191 0.82 -7.48 6.03
C ALA A 191 1.58 -7.02 4.77
N PHE A 192 2.62 -6.20 4.92
CA PHE A 192 3.39 -5.64 3.80
C PHE A 192 4.69 -6.36 3.48
N ALA A 193 5.05 -7.43 4.20
CA ALA A 193 6.26 -8.22 3.94
C ALA A 193 7.55 -7.38 3.81
N PHE A 194 7.68 -6.31 4.60
CA PHE A 194 8.86 -5.45 4.54
C PHE A 194 10.05 -6.07 5.30
N PRO A 195 11.28 -6.06 4.73
CA PRO A 195 12.49 -6.54 5.39
C PRO A 195 12.94 -5.54 6.47
N VAL A 196 12.22 -5.56 7.59
CA VAL A 196 12.45 -4.69 8.74
C VAL A 196 12.78 -5.57 9.94
N ALA A 197 13.95 -5.32 10.52
CA ALA A 197 14.29 -5.78 11.85
C ALA A 197 14.28 -4.60 12.81
N ALA A 198 13.91 -4.86 14.05
CA ALA A 198 13.95 -3.85 15.09
C ALA A 198 14.51 -4.38 16.41
N VAL A 199 15.14 -3.47 17.15
CA VAL A 199 15.63 -3.63 18.52
C VAL A 199 14.80 -2.69 19.40
N PRO A 200 13.79 -3.21 20.13
CA PRO A 200 12.94 -2.37 20.96
C PRO A 200 13.66 -1.91 22.21
N PHE A 201 13.51 -0.64 22.55
CA PHE A 201 13.99 -0.06 23.80
C PHE A 201 12.89 0.73 24.52
N HIS A 202 13.16 1.16 25.75
CA HIS A 202 12.27 1.96 26.56
C HIS A 202 12.95 3.24 27.08
N SER A 203 12.22 4.36 27.03
CA SER A 203 12.73 5.70 27.32
C SER A 203 12.49 6.18 28.76
N LYS A 204 11.57 5.58 29.52
CA LYS A 204 11.11 6.18 30.80
C LYS A 204 12.06 6.08 32.00
N ASP A 205 13.23 5.45 31.90
CA ASP A 205 14.19 5.34 33.02
C ASP A 205 15.48 6.17 32.86
N VAL A 206 15.46 7.21 32.02
CA VAL A 206 16.62 8.11 31.86
C VAL A 206 16.92 8.93 33.14
N SER A 207 15.98 9.02 34.09
CA SER A 207 16.21 9.67 35.39
C SER A 207 17.13 8.90 36.34
N LEU A 208 17.30 7.58 36.17
CA LEU A 208 18.21 6.74 36.96
C LEU A 208 19.62 6.62 36.35
N ALA A 209 19.81 7.04 35.09
CA ALA A 209 21.08 6.93 34.37
C ALA A 209 22.14 7.99 34.73
N LYS A 210 21.91 8.82 35.76
CA LYS A 210 22.87 9.86 36.17
C LYS A 210 24.06 9.35 36.98
N THR A 211 24.10 8.06 37.34
CA THR A 211 25.15 7.49 38.23
C THR A 211 25.93 6.31 37.64
N GLY A 212 25.67 5.90 36.39
CA GLY A 212 26.29 4.73 35.75
C GLY A 212 27.09 5.03 34.47
N THR A 213 27.75 4.02 33.92
CA THR A 213 28.46 4.10 32.64
C THR A 213 27.49 4.13 31.45
N CYS A 214 27.95 4.60 30.28
CA CYS A 214 27.16 4.62 29.04
C CYS A 214 26.50 3.27 28.70
N ASN A 215 27.27 2.19 28.81
CA ASN A 215 26.81 0.85 28.48
C ASN A 215 25.74 0.34 29.44
N GLU A 216 25.84 0.67 30.73
CA GLU A 216 24.80 0.34 31.70
C GLU A 216 23.51 1.12 31.41
N GLY A 217 23.62 2.39 31.04
CA GLY A 217 22.46 3.20 30.62
C GLY A 217 21.76 2.64 29.38
N LEU A 218 22.53 2.23 28.37
CA LEU A 218 21.98 1.58 27.17
C LEU A 218 21.33 0.24 27.50
N LEU A 219 21.97 -0.60 28.32
CA LEU A 219 21.46 -1.90 28.70
C LEU A 219 20.17 -1.81 29.52
N ASN A 220 20.07 -0.81 30.41
CA ASN A 220 18.89 -0.50 31.20
C ASN A 220 17.74 0.02 30.32
N ALA A 221 18.05 0.80 29.28
CA ALA A 221 17.06 1.20 28.27
C ALA A 221 16.61 0.00 27.39
N GLY A 222 17.33 -1.13 27.43
CA GLY A 222 17.05 -2.31 26.61
C GLY A 222 17.86 -2.38 25.30
N ILE A 223 18.74 -1.41 25.05
CA ILE A 223 19.63 -1.38 23.89
C ILE A 223 20.85 -2.25 24.20
N ASP A 224 20.82 -3.51 23.73
CA ASP A 224 21.96 -4.42 23.80
C ASP A 224 22.88 -4.23 22.59
N VAL A 225 24.05 -3.60 22.81
CA VAL A 225 25.02 -3.29 21.76
C VAL A 225 25.45 -4.54 21.00
N GLU A 226 25.69 -5.66 21.70
CA GLU A 226 26.11 -6.91 21.06
C GLU A 226 25.02 -7.48 20.15
N TRP A 227 23.75 -7.33 20.55
CA TRP A 227 22.63 -7.75 19.72
C TRP A 227 22.54 -6.94 18.43
N VAL A 228 22.62 -5.61 18.52
CA VAL A 228 22.57 -4.74 17.35
C VAL A 228 23.73 -5.08 16.39
N LEU A 229 24.95 -5.23 16.92
CA LEU A 229 26.11 -5.63 16.12
C LEU A 229 25.91 -6.99 15.44
N SER A 230 25.26 -7.96 16.10
CA SER A 230 24.97 -9.28 15.51
C SER A 230 23.96 -9.24 14.35
N LEU A 231 23.13 -8.18 14.28
CA LEU A 231 22.21 -7.95 13.16
C LEU A 231 22.90 -7.22 11.99
N LEU A 232 24.02 -6.52 12.24
CA LEU A 232 24.79 -5.80 11.23
C LEU A 232 25.74 -6.69 10.41
N GLY A 233 26.28 -7.78 10.99
CA GLY A 233 27.34 -8.62 10.42
C GLY A 233 26.96 -10.10 10.21
N VAL A 234 26.05 -10.38 9.29
CA VAL A 234 25.44 -11.71 9.16
C VAL A 234 26.39 -12.77 8.55
N ALA A 235 26.60 -13.84 9.32
CA ALA A 235 27.30 -15.04 8.92
C ALA A 235 26.46 -15.90 7.94
N GLY A 236 27.16 -16.47 6.96
CA GLY A 236 26.66 -17.15 5.76
C GLY A 236 25.42 -18.04 5.90
N GLY A 237 24.49 -17.83 4.97
CA GLY A 237 23.41 -18.75 4.62
C GLY A 237 22.90 -18.41 3.23
N THR A 238 22.75 -19.42 2.37
CA THR A 238 22.22 -19.29 0.99
C THR A 238 20.72 -18.95 1.01
N PRO A 239 20.20 -18.13 0.06
CA PRO A 239 18.78 -17.84 -0.01
C PRO A 239 17.99 -19.09 -0.43
N GLY A 240 17.01 -19.49 0.38
CA GLY A 240 15.99 -20.48 0.04
C GLY A 240 14.69 -19.82 -0.43
N PRO A 241 13.82 -20.51 -1.19
CA PRO A 241 12.67 -19.90 -1.86
C PRO A 241 11.37 -20.04 -1.05
N VAL A 242 10.50 -18.99 -1.09
CA VAL A 242 9.02 -18.97 -1.27
C VAL A 242 8.42 -17.60 -0.84
N GLY A 243 7.48 -17.06 -1.63
CA GLY A 243 6.35 -16.24 -1.14
C GLY A 243 6.50 -14.71 -0.98
N ASP A 244 7.52 -14.08 -1.54
CA ASP A 244 7.70 -12.62 -1.46
C ASP A 244 7.24 -11.95 -2.77
N TYR A 245 6.20 -11.11 -2.73
CA TYR A 245 5.79 -10.29 -3.88
C TYR A 245 6.72 -9.07 -4.06
N LEU A 246 7.61 -8.76 -3.10
CA LEU A 246 8.51 -7.63 -3.17
C LEU A 246 9.53 -7.74 -4.32
N PRO A 247 10.18 -8.88 -4.61
CA PRO A 247 10.95 -9.08 -5.84
C PRO A 247 10.16 -8.74 -7.10
N LEU A 248 8.89 -9.14 -7.16
CA LEU A 248 8.04 -8.89 -8.33
C LEU A 248 7.57 -7.44 -8.43
N LEU A 249 7.30 -6.78 -7.30
CA LEU A 249 7.02 -5.34 -7.23
C LEU A 249 8.25 -4.52 -7.65
N ARG A 250 9.44 -4.94 -7.23
CA ARG A 250 10.72 -4.32 -7.64
C ARG A 250 10.95 -4.51 -9.13
N GLU A 251 10.78 -5.74 -9.62
CA GLU A 251 10.89 -6.02 -11.05
C GLU A 251 9.91 -5.16 -11.85
N ALA A 252 8.64 -5.08 -11.43
CA ALA A 252 7.63 -4.26 -12.06
C ALA A 252 8.05 -2.78 -12.12
N SER A 253 8.68 -2.26 -11.06
CA SER A 253 9.24 -0.89 -11.06
C SER A 253 10.47 -0.75 -11.96
N GLU A 254 11.37 -1.73 -11.99
CA GLU A 254 12.60 -1.72 -12.81
C GLU A 254 12.31 -1.72 -14.31
N LEU A 255 11.15 -2.22 -14.74
CA LEU A 255 10.68 -2.12 -16.13
C LEU A 255 10.59 -0.66 -16.62
N PHE A 256 10.46 0.30 -15.71
CA PHE A 256 10.32 1.73 -16.02
C PHE A 256 11.60 2.53 -15.76
N SER A 257 12.74 1.86 -15.55
CA SER A 257 14.04 2.53 -15.58
C SER A 257 14.32 3.08 -16.98
N GLY A 258 15.05 4.20 -17.10
CA GLY A 258 15.37 4.79 -18.40
C GLY A 258 16.08 3.82 -19.36
N ARG A 259 16.90 2.91 -18.80
CA ARG A 259 17.55 1.83 -19.58
C ARG A 259 16.51 0.84 -20.11
N SER A 260 15.64 0.32 -19.25
CA SER A 260 14.59 -0.65 -19.63
C SER A 260 13.65 -0.08 -20.68
N ILE A 261 13.22 1.19 -20.53
CA ILE A 261 12.36 1.86 -21.50
C ILE A 261 13.07 2.02 -22.85
N SER A 262 14.37 2.39 -22.85
CA SER A 262 15.15 2.54 -24.08
C SER A 262 15.35 1.21 -24.82
N GLU A 263 15.67 0.14 -24.09
CA GLU A 263 15.79 -1.22 -24.67
C GLU A 263 14.46 -1.69 -25.26
N LEU A 264 13.35 -1.43 -24.57
CA LEU A 264 12.00 -1.74 -25.04
C LEU A 264 11.64 -0.92 -26.31
N ALA A 265 11.96 0.37 -26.32
CA ALA A 265 11.70 1.27 -27.43
C ALA A 265 12.39 0.80 -28.71
N GLN A 266 13.66 0.38 -28.59
CA GLN A 266 14.42 -0.17 -29.71
C GLN A 266 13.82 -1.48 -30.21
N ARG A 267 13.46 -2.39 -29.29
CA ARG A 267 12.89 -3.70 -29.64
C ARG A 267 11.56 -3.59 -30.37
N TYR A 268 10.70 -2.67 -29.96
CA TYR A 268 9.33 -2.56 -30.47
C TYR A 268 9.08 -1.31 -31.35
N SER A 269 10.14 -0.60 -31.73
CA SER A 269 10.07 0.58 -32.60
C SER A 269 9.09 1.65 -32.09
N LEU A 270 9.23 2.03 -30.82
CA LEU A 270 8.38 3.03 -30.15
C LEU A 270 8.78 4.48 -30.43
N GLY A 271 9.64 4.72 -31.43
CA GLY A 271 10.12 6.04 -31.83
C GLY A 271 11.46 6.42 -31.22
N ASP A 272 12.23 7.21 -31.97
CA ASP A 272 13.57 7.64 -31.57
C ASP A 272 13.49 8.54 -30.33
N GLY A 273 14.30 8.24 -29.33
CA GLY A 273 14.34 8.98 -28.06
C GLY A 273 13.30 8.58 -27.02
N PHE A 274 12.39 7.64 -27.29
CA PHE A 274 11.50 7.08 -26.25
C PHE A 274 12.32 6.39 -25.15
N GLY A 275 12.35 6.98 -23.95
CA GLY A 275 13.16 6.51 -22.81
C GLY A 275 14.51 7.21 -22.63
N SER A 276 14.87 8.15 -23.52
CA SER A 276 16.05 9.00 -23.36
C SER A 276 15.77 10.19 -22.44
N VAL A 277 16.74 10.59 -21.62
CA VAL A 277 16.64 11.75 -20.74
C VAL A 277 17.07 13.00 -21.51
N MET A 278 16.20 14.01 -21.58
CA MET A 278 16.56 15.34 -22.07
C MET A 278 17.62 15.95 -21.14
N GLN A 279 18.84 16.19 -21.64
CA GLN A 279 19.84 16.96 -20.89
C GLN A 279 19.45 18.44 -20.90
N HIS A 280 19.02 18.96 -19.75
CA HIS A 280 18.75 20.39 -19.56
C HIS A 280 20.06 21.15 -19.27
N GLU A 281 20.83 21.51 -20.29
CA GLU A 281 21.93 22.46 -20.14
C GLU A 281 21.47 23.91 -20.40
N GLY A 282 21.11 24.62 -19.34
CA GLY A 282 21.09 26.09 -19.30
C GLY A 282 20.05 26.83 -20.18
N LYS A 283 20.01 28.16 -20.05
CA LYS A 283 19.00 29.07 -20.64
C LYS A 283 18.99 29.15 -22.18
N ASN A 284 19.81 28.38 -22.88
CA ASN A 284 19.78 28.26 -24.33
C ASN A 284 19.29 26.86 -24.71
N LYS A 285 18.04 26.78 -25.21
CA LYS A 285 17.46 25.56 -25.79
C LYS A 285 18.20 25.16 -27.08
N HIS A 286 19.42 24.66 -26.99
CA HIS A 286 19.98 23.85 -28.07
C HIS A 286 19.47 22.43 -27.89
N VAL A 287 18.32 22.17 -28.49
CA VAL A 287 17.74 20.83 -28.62
C VAL A 287 18.67 20.04 -29.55
N THR A 288 19.39 19.07 -29.00
CA THR A 288 20.20 18.11 -29.79
C THR A 288 19.34 16.99 -30.39
N SER A 289 18.02 17.00 -30.16
CA SER A 289 17.07 16.06 -30.75
C SER A 289 16.36 16.60 -31.99
N HIS A 290 16.13 15.72 -32.96
CA HIS A 290 15.35 16.05 -34.15
C HIS A 290 13.92 16.41 -33.73
N SER A 291 13.27 17.38 -34.39
CA SER A 291 11.96 17.89 -33.95
C SER A 291 10.86 16.83 -33.91
N LEU A 292 10.99 15.76 -34.71
CA LEU A 292 10.07 14.62 -34.72
C LEU A 292 10.17 13.74 -33.45
N ASP A 293 11.29 13.80 -32.73
CA ASP A 293 11.58 12.90 -31.60
C ASP A 293 11.10 13.47 -30.27
N VAL A 294 10.83 14.78 -30.21
CA VAL A 294 10.51 15.51 -28.98
C VAL A 294 9.31 14.90 -28.24
N THR A 295 8.25 14.51 -28.96
CA THR A 295 7.06 13.91 -28.33
C THR A 295 7.39 12.55 -27.72
N ALA A 296 8.15 11.71 -28.44
CA ALA A 296 8.56 10.39 -27.97
C ALA A 296 9.44 10.49 -26.71
N GLN A 297 10.35 11.48 -26.68
CA GLN A 297 11.23 11.76 -25.55
C GLN A 297 10.44 12.16 -24.31
N LEU A 298 9.53 13.13 -24.43
CA LEU A 298 8.69 13.59 -23.32
C LEU A 298 7.75 12.48 -22.81
N ALA A 299 7.18 11.68 -23.73
CA ALA A 299 6.37 10.52 -23.38
C ALA A 299 7.16 9.47 -22.60
N GLY A 300 8.36 9.13 -23.07
CA GLY A 300 9.24 8.18 -22.39
C GLY A 300 9.75 8.68 -21.03
N GLU A 301 10.03 9.99 -20.91
CA GLU A 301 10.37 10.60 -19.63
C GLU A 301 9.20 10.49 -18.66
N PHE A 302 7.98 10.85 -19.08
CA PHE A 302 6.79 10.77 -18.24
C PHE A 302 6.47 9.33 -17.81
N LEU A 303 6.67 8.36 -18.70
CA LEU A 303 6.50 6.94 -18.41
C LEU A 303 7.41 6.49 -17.25
N GLY A 304 8.65 6.96 -17.19
CA GLY A 304 9.61 6.68 -16.11
C GLY A 304 9.39 7.48 -14.82
N ARG A 305 8.47 8.46 -14.80
CA ARG A 305 8.22 9.28 -13.60
C ARG A 305 7.30 8.58 -12.61
N GLY A 306 7.87 8.06 -11.52
CA GLY A 306 7.14 7.65 -10.31
C GLY A 306 5.98 6.67 -10.53
N GLY A 307 5.20 6.46 -9.47
CA GLY A 307 4.07 5.52 -9.47
C GLY A 307 4.38 4.24 -8.71
N LYS A 308 3.32 3.54 -8.28
CA LYS A 308 3.44 2.26 -7.54
C LYS A 308 3.57 1.04 -8.46
N PHE A 309 3.41 1.23 -9.77
CA PHE A 309 3.47 0.19 -10.81
C PHE A 309 2.64 -1.07 -10.49
N LEU A 310 1.49 -0.87 -9.84
CA LEU A 310 0.62 -1.96 -9.39
C LEU A 310 0.01 -2.74 -10.57
N ARG A 311 -0.33 -2.09 -11.69
CA ARG A 311 -0.93 -2.78 -12.85
C ARG A 311 0.07 -3.71 -13.56
N PRO A 312 1.32 -3.28 -13.84
CA PRO A 312 2.37 -4.19 -14.28
C PRO A 312 2.61 -5.34 -13.31
N PHE A 313 2.69 -5.05 -12.01
CA PHE A 313 2.84 -6.07 -10.98
C PHE A 313 1.70 -7.10 -11.01
N VAL A 314 0.44 -6.65 -11.04
CA VAL A 314 -0.74 -7.54 -11.11
C VAL A 314 -0.68 -8.46 -12.33
N THR A 315 -0.29 -7.90 -13.48
CA THR A 315 -0.16 -8.65 -14.74
C THR A 315 0.87 -9.77 -14.60
N LEU A 316 2.06 -9.45 -14.06
CA LEU A 316 3.12 -10.43 -13.84
C LEU A 316 2.77 -11.44 -12.73
N ALA A 317 2.11 -10.99 -11.66
CA ALA A 317 1.73 -11.84 -10.54
C ALA A 317 0.72 -12.90 -10.99
N ALA A 318 -0.31 -12.51 -11.76
CA ALA A 318 -1.27 -13.45 -12.32
C ALA A 318 -0.61 -14.43 -13.31
N TYR A 319 0.33 -13.94 -14.14
CA TYR A 319 1.10 -14.77 -15.06
C TYR A 319 1.97 -15.81 -14.34
N ASP A 320 2.81 -15.37 -13.40
CA ASP A 320 3.74 -16.22 -12.65
C ASP A 320 2.98 -17.23 -11.78
N ALA A 321 1.86 -16.81 -11.15
CA ALA A 321 0.99 -17.68 -10.36
C ALA A 321 0.40 -18.83 -11.18
N LEU A 322 -0.15 -18.54 -12.36
CA LEU A 322 -0.69 -19.58 -13.23
C LEU A 322 0.40 -20.50 -13.79
N CYS A 323 1.58 -19.97 -14.10
CA CYS A 323 2.71 -20.81 -14.50
C CYS A 323 3.10 -21.78 -13.37
N ALA A 324 3.08 -21.34 -12.11
CA ALA A 324 3.29 -22.19 -10.95
C ALA A 324 2.18 -23.25 -10.79
N ASP A 325 0.91 -22.86 -10.91
CA ASP A 325 -0.23 -23.79 -10.84
C ASP A 325 -0.15 -24.88 -11.93
N PHE A 326 0.26 -24.54 -13.15
CA PHE A 326 0.44 -25.54 -14.22
C PHE A 326 1.59 -26.49 -13.93
N HIS A 327 2.70 -25.97 -13.40
CA HIS A 327 3.87 -26.77 -13.06
C HIS A 327 3.59 -27.74 -11.92
N GLU A 328 2.88 -27.31 -10.86
CA GLU A 328 2.43 -28.18 -9.76
C GLU A 328 1.45 -29.26 -10.24
N ALA A 329 0.64 -28.96 -11.27
CA ALA A 329 -0.31 -29.91 -11.88
C ALA A 329 0.29 -30.81 -12.98
N ASP A 330 1.61 -30.77 -13.21
CA ASP A 330 2.31 -31.46 -14.31
C ASP A 330 1.68 -31.17 -15.70
N LYS A 331 1.16 -29.95 -15.88
CA LYS A 331 0.59 -29.45 -17.13
C LYS A 331 1.62 -28.61 -17.87
N HIS A 332 1.72 -28.80 -19.18
CA HIS A 332 2.52 -27.90 -20.02
C HIS A 332 1.85 -26.53 -20.13
N SER A 333 2.60 -25.47 -19.79
CA SER A 333 2.19 -24.10 -20.12
C SER A 333 2.32 -23.89 -21.64
N ASN A 334 1.21 -23.50 -22.27
CA ASN A 334 1.19 -22.99 -23.64
C ASN A 334 1.29 -21.46 -23.68
N GLY A 335 1.78 -20.85 -22.58
CA GLY A 335 1.98 -19.43 -22.44
C GLY A 335 3.12 -18.87 -23.29
N VAL A 336 3.25 -17.54 -23.28
CA VAL A 336 4.37 -16.84 -23.93
C VAL A 336 5.64 -16.91 -23.07
N SER A 337 6.75 -16.40 -23.58
CA SER A 337 7.95 -16.24 -22.75
C SER A 337 7.74 -15.20 -21.66
N ARG A 338 8.46 -15.32 -20.54
CA ARG A 338 8.40 -14.34 -19.45
C ARG A 338 8.83 -12.93 -19.90
N ASP A 339 9.78 -12.81 -20.83
CA ASP A 339 10.17 -11.53 -21.40
C ASP A 339 9.04 -10.88 -22.20
N THR A 340 8.26 -11.69 -22.93
CA THR A 340 7.04 -11.22 -23.60
C THR A 340 6.00 -10.76 -22.59
N ALA A 341 5.83 -11.47 -21.47
CA ALA A 341 4.92 -11.07 -20.40
C ALA A 341 5.36 -9.75 -19.75
N ARG A 342 6.67 -9.53 -19.54
CA ARG A 342 7.25 -8.25 -19.08
C ARG A 342 6.94 -7.11 -20.04
N ALA A 343 7.15 -7.31 -21.34
CA ALA A 343 6.79 -6.31 -22.35
C ALA A 343 5.28 -6.02 -22.34
N ALA A 344 4.43 -7.04 -22.28
CA ALA A 344 2.98 -6.85 -22.17
C ALA A 344 2.58 -6.06 -20.90
N ALA A 345 3.21 -6.35 -19.75
CA ALA A 345 3.02 -5.62 -18.50
C ALA A 345 3.48 -4.17 -18.58
N VAL A 346 4.39 -3.78 -19.47
CA VAL A 346 4.70 -2.36 -19.71
C VAL A 346 3.56 -1.64 -20.44
N SER A 347 2.88 -2.31 -21.38
CA SER A 347 1.79 -1.66 -22.15
C SER A 347 0.68 -1.13 -21.26
N ILE A 348 0.32 -1.85 -20.18
CA ILE A 348 -0.78 -1.44 -19.30
C ILE A 348 -0.45 -0.16 -18.54
N GLU A 349 0.82 0.02 -18.15
CA GLU A 349 1.26 1.26 -17.52
C GLU A 349 1.38 2.38 -18.55
N ILE A 350 1.76 2.09 -19.80
CA ILE A 350 1.73 3.07 -20.89
C ILE A 350 0.30 3.63 -21.05
N PHE A 351 -0.72 2.77 -21.10
CA PHE A 351 -2.13 3.22 -21.14
C PHE A 351 -2.53 3.99 -19.88
N HIS A 352 -2.09 3.55 -18.70
CA HIS A 352 -2.36 4.27 -17.46
C HIS A 352 -1.72 5.66 -17.48
N LYS A 353 -0.46 5.79 -17.89
CA LYS A 353 0.23 7.08 -18.00
C LYS A 353 -0.44 7.96 -19.05
N ALA A 354 -0.90 7.41 -20.17
CA ALA A 354 -1.69 8.16 -21.14
C ALA A 354 -2.95 8.76 -20.50
N SER A 355 -3.72 7.94 -19.76
CA SER A 355 -4.92 8.42 -19.07
C SER A 355 -4.60 9.51 -18.06
N LEU A 356 -3.52 9.37 -17.28
CA LEU A 356 -3.13 10.39 -16.29
C LEU A 356 -2.78 11.74 -16.92
N VAL A 357 -2.15 11.75 -18.10
CA VAL A 357 -1.85 13.01 -18.81
C VAL A 357 -3.13 13.72 -19.22
N HIS A 358 -4.12 12.97 -19.72
CA HIS A 358 -5.43 13.51 -20.11
C HIS A 358 -6.25 13.92 -18.88
N ASP A 359 -6.33 13.05 -17.86
CA ASP A 359 -7.02 13.32 -16.59
C ASP A 359 -6.46 14.58 -15.91
N ASP A 360 -5.13 14.78 -15.90
CA ASP A 360 -4.51 15.98 -15.31
C ASP A 360 -5.00 17.27 -15.97
N ILE A 361 -5.24 17.24 -17.29
CA ILE A 361 -5.79 18.40 -18.03
C ILE A 361 -7.27 18.61 -17.66
N GLU A 362 -8.04 17.53 -17.65
CA GLU A 362 -9.48 17.55 -17.40
C GLU A 362 -9.82 17.98 -15.95
N ASP A 363 -8.99 17.58 -14.98
CA ASP A 363 -9.12 17.94 -13.57
C ASP A 363 -8.42 19.25 -13.22
N GLY A 364 -7.54 19.78 -14.09
CA GLY A 364 -6.74 20.97 -13.80
C GLY A 364 -5.69 20.76 -12.71
N ASP A 365 -5.18 19.53 -12.59
CA ASP A 365 -4.23 19.13 -11.56
C ASP A 365 -2.90 19.89 -11.73
N ILE A 366 -2.37 20.44 -10.62
CA ILE A 366 -1.14 21.25 -10.67
C ILE A 366 0.13 20.45 -10.44
N ALA A 367 0.04 19.26 -9.85
CA ALA A 367 1.20 18.43 -9.55
C ALA A 367 0.85 16.93 -9.57
N ARG A 368 1.80 16.12 -10.05
CA ARG A 368 1.76 14.66 -10.05
C ARG A 368 3.13 14.09 -9.71
N TYR A 369 3.16 13.08 -8.84
CA TYR A 369 4.40 12.46 -8.33
C TYR A 369 5.40 13.48 -7.74
N GLY A 370 4.90 14.55 -7.10
CA GLY A 370 5.72 15.61 -6.51
C GLY A 370 6.35 16.57 -7.52
N LYS A 371 5.97 16.51 -8.80
CA LYS A 371 6.41 17.41 -9.88
C LYS A 371 5.22 18.11 -10.52
N PRO A 372 5.40 19.24 -11.22
CA PRO A 372 4.32 19.84 -12.01
C PRO A 372 3.76 18.86 -13.06
N THR A 373 2.47 18.98 -13.35
CA THR A 373 1.80 18.17 -14.39
C THR A 373 2.31 18.52 -15.78
N VAL A 374 2.21 17.56 -16.73
CA VAL A 374 2.75 17.70 -18.10
C VAL A 374 2.19 18.94 -18.81
N HIS A 375 0.90 19.25 -18.60
CA HIS A 375 0.26 20.39 -19.23
C HIS A 375 0.72 21.74 -18.64
N LEU A 376 1.21 21.78 -17.40
CA LEU A 376 1.85 22.96 -16.83
C LEU A 376 3.30 23.10 -17.28
N GLU A 377 4.04 22.00 -17.43
CA GLU A 377 5.44 22.02 -17.88
C GLU A 377 5.57 22.38 -19.37
N HIS A 378 4.69 21.82 -20.21
CA HIS A 378 4.83 21.87 -21.67
C HIS A 378 3.64 22.50 -22.40
N GLY A 379 2.58 22.86 -21.68
CA GLY A 379 1.34 23.39 -22.25
C GLY A 379 0.34 22.29 -22.64
N ILE A 380 -0.95 22.64 -22.63
CA ILE A 380 -2.06 21.73 -22.95
C ILE A 380 -1.90 21.05 -24.32
N PRO A 381 -1.57 21.76 -25.44
CA PRO A 381 -1.43 21.11 -26.74
C PRO A 381 -0.36 20.01 -26.78
N ALA A 382 0.77 20.23 -26.10
CA ALA A 382 1.84 19.25 -26.02
C ALA A 382 1.43 18.06 -25.15
N ALA A 383 0.76 18.30 -24.02
CA ALA A 383 0.29 17.25 -23.14
C ALA A 383 -0.75 16.33 -23.82
N ILE A 384 -1.72 16.89 -24.55
CA ILE A 384 -2.68 16.08 -25.34
C ILE A 384 -1.93 15.15 -26.30
N ASN A 385 -0.98 15.69 -27.06
CA ASN A 385 -0.21 14.92 -28.04
C ASN A 385 0.70 13.86 -27.39
N ILE A 386 1.24 14.12 -26.18
CA ILE A 386 1.99 13.13 -25.39
C ILE A 386 1.08 11.98 -24.94
N GLY A 387 -0.12 12.27 -24.46
CA GLY A 387 -1.10 11.25 -24.11
C GLY A 387 -1.48 10.38 -25.32
N ASP A 388 -1.77 11.00 -26.46
CA ASP A 388 -2.09 10.30 -27.72
C ASP A 388 -0.92 9.42 -28.21
N TYR A 389 0.31 9.92 -28.07
CA TYR A 389 1.52 9.16 -28.38
C TYR A 389 1.63 7.90 -27.53
N LEU A 390 1.40 8.01 -26.22
CA LEU A 390 1.41 6.88 -25.30
C LEU A 390 0.33 5.85 -25.66
N VAL A 391 -0.90 6.27 -26.00
CA VAL A 391 -1.95 5.35 -26.49
C VAL A 391 -1.47 4.55 -27.70
N GLY A 392 -0.91 5.23 -28.71
CA GLY A 392 -0.37 4.59 -29.90
C GLY A 392 0.80 3.65 -29.60
N ALA A 393 1.71 4.06 -28.71
CA ALA A 393 2.85 3.27 -28.26
C ALA A 393 2.41 1.99 -27.54
N GLY A 394 1.39 2.06 -26.69
CA GLY A 394 0.82 0.91 -25.98
C GLY A 394 0.27 -0.15 -26.94
N TYR A 395 -0.52 0.25 -27.94
CA TYR A 395 -1.04 -0.68 -28.95
C TYR A 395 0.07 -1.22 -29.86
N ARG A 396 1.04 -0.39 -30.24
CA ARG A 396 2.21 -0.84 -31.01
C ARG A 396 3.01 -1.89 -30.26
N LEU A 397 3.22 -1.70 -28.96
CA LEU A 397 3.92 -2.66 -28.11
C LEU A 397 3.25 -4.04 -28.15
N ILE A 398 1.93 -4.09 -27.92
CA ILE A 398 1.15 -5.33 -27.96
C ILE A 398 1.19 -5.99 -29.35
N ALA A 399 1.01 -5.20 -30.41
CA ALA A 399 1.02 -5.70 -31.78
C ALA A 399 2.37 -6.31 -32.17
N GLY A 400 3.47 -5.82 -31.59
CA GLY A 400 4.83 -6.30 -31.82
C GLY A 400 5.28 -7.46 -30.94
N LEU A 401 4.49 -7.89 -29.93
CA LEU A 401 4.89 -8.94 -29.00
C LEU A 401 5.19 -10.28 -29.69
N ASP A 402 6.24 -10.95 -29.24
CA ASP A 402 6.55 -12.31 -29.66
C ASP A 402 5.47 -13.30 -29.21
N GLY A 403 5.30 -14.41 -29.94
CA GLY A 403 4.35 -15.48 -29.61
C GLY A 403 3.16 -15.60 -30.56
N PRO A 404 2.15 -16.41 -30.19
CA PRO A 404 1.04 -16.74 -31.08
C PRO A 404 0.20 -15.50 -31.47
N PRO A 405 -0.19 -15.35 -32.74
CA PRO A 405 -1.06 -14.25 -33.18
C PRO A 405 -2.38 -14.15 -32.41
N SER A 406 -2.94 -15.30 -31.98
CA SER A 406 -4.14 -15.35 -31.15
C SER A 406 -3.94 -14.66 -29.80
N VAL A 407 -2.78 -14.83 -29.14
CA VAL A 407 -2.48 -14.15 -27.88
C VAL A 407 -2.49 -12.64 -28.09
N ARG A 408 -1.80 -12.14 -29.12
CA ARG A 408 -1.80 -10.70 -29.43
C ARG A 408 -3.20 -10.16 -29.72
N SER A 409 -4.00 -10.89 -30.50
CA SER A 409 -5.39 -10.52 -30.79
C SER A 409 -6.21 -10.40 -29.51
N ASP A 410 -6.12 -11.39 -28.62
CA ASP A 410 -6.85 -11.42 -27.36
C ASP A 410 -6.40 -10.26 -26.43
N LEU A 411 -5.10 -9.97 -26.34
CA LEU A 411 -4.58 -8.84 -25.56
C LEU A 411 -5.05 -7.49 -26.12
N LEU A 412 -5.09 -7.31 -27.45
CA LEU A 412 -5.64 -6.11 -28.08
C LEU A 412 -7.13 -5.95 -27.76
N THR A 413 -7.90 -7.03 -27.81
CA THR A 413 -9.33 -7.02 -27.43
C THR A 413 -9.51 -6.62 -25.98
N ILE A 414 -8.77 -7.24 -25.04
CA ILE A 414 -8.83 -6.93 -23.61
C ILE A 414 -8.52 -5.44 -23.36
N LEU A 415 -7.42 -4.94 -23.92
CA LEU A 415 -6.99 -3.56 -23.69
C LEU A 415 -7.88 -2.52 -24.38
N SER A 416 -8.37 -2.80 -25.59
CA SER A 416 -9.28 -1.88 -26.29
C SER A 416 -10.64 -1.80 -25.62
N ASP A 417 -11.21 -2.91 -25.14
CA ASP A 417 -12.45 -2.91 -24.36
C ASP A 417 -12.27 -2.10 -23.06
N ALA A 418 -11.21 -2.38 -22.31
CA ALA A 418 -10.91 -1.66 -21.07
C ALA A 418 -10.74 -0.17 -21.32
N HIS A 419 -10.02 0.23 -22.37
CA HIS A 419 -9.83 1.63 -22.74
C HIS A 419 -11.16 2.33 -23.06
N VAL A 420 -12.02 1.71 -23.89
CA VAL A 420 -13.35 2.28 -24.21
C VAL A 420 -14.21 2.43 -22.96
N ARG A 421 -14.20 1.43 -22.07
CA ARG A 421 -14.97 1.47 -20.81
C ARG A 421 -14.48 2.57 -19.86
N LEU A 422 -13.16 2.74 -19.74
CA LEU A 422 -12.55 3.82 -18.95
C LEU A 422 -12.95 5.19 -19.50
N SER A 423 -12.82 5.40 -20.81
CA SER A 423 -13.22 6.67 -21.45
C SER A 423 -14.71 6.96 -21.30
N ARG A 424 -15.57 5.93 -21.32
CA ARG A 424 -17.01 6.09 -21.03
C ARG A 424 -17.25 6.50 -19.58
N GLY A 425 -16.54 5.89 -18.62
CA GLY A 425 -16.62 6.25 -17.22
C GLY A 425 -16.20 7.69 -16.96
N GLN A 426 -15.03 8.08 -17.48
CA GLN A 426 -14.51 9.45 -17.37
C GLN A 426 -15.43 10.46 -18.07
N GLY A 427 -15.89 10.15 -19.29
CA GLY A 427 -16.83 11.01 -20.02
C GLY A 427 -18.17 11.19 -19.31
N ALA A 428 -18.69 10.15 -18.65
CA ALA A 428 -19.91 10.26 -17.84
C ALA A 428 -19.70 11.19 -16.63
N GLU A 429 -18.54 11.12 -15.96
CA GLU A 429 -18.21 12.02 -14.87
C GLU A 429 -18.11 13.49 -15.34
N LEU A 430 -17.41 13.75 -16.44
CA LEU A 430 -17.29 15.09 -17.02
C LEU A 430 -18.65 15.66 -17.41
N TRP A 431 -19.49 14.86 -18.09
CA TRP A 431 -20.84 15.25 -18.44
C TRP A 431 -21.67 15.64 -17.21
N TRP A 432 -21.58 14.87 -16.13
CA TRP A 432 -22.27 15.18 -14.87
C TRP A 432 -21.76 16.45 -14.19
N ARG A 433 -20.46 16.72 -14.26
CA ARG A 433 -19.87 17.97 -13.78
C ARG A 433 -20.43 19.18 -14.53
N GLU A 434 -20.65 19.06 -15.85
CA GLU A 434 -21.13 20.15 -16.71
C GLU A 434 -22.65 20.38 -16.64
N VAL A 435 -23.46 19.33 -16.80
CA VAL A 435 -24.93 19.48 -16.92
C VAL A 435 -25.59 19.81 -15.59
N GLY A 436 -25.00 19.34 -14.48
CA GLY A 436 -25.60 19.45 -13.16
C GLY A 436 -26.89 18.62 -13.02
N GLY A 437 -27.31 18.36 -11.78
CA GLY A 437 -28.51 17.58 -11.47
C GLY A 437 -28.29 16.58 -10.34
N ASP A 438 -29.36 15.84 -10.02
CA ASP A 438 -29.30 14.76 -9.03
C ASP A 438 -28.92 13.46 -9.73
N VAL A 439 -27.64 13.08 -9.64
CA VAL A 439 -27.20 11.73 -9.95
C VAL A 439 -27.67 10.78 -8.85
N THR A 440 -28.21 9.63 -9.21
CA THR A 440 -28.61 8.61 -8.24
C THR A 440 -27.39 7.85 -7.72
N SER A 441 -27.51 7.27 -6.53
CA SER A 441 -26.45 6.44 -5.95
C SER A 441 -26.12 5.23 -6.83
N ALA A 442 -27.12 4.67 -7.53
CA ALA A 442 -26.93 3.61 -8.52
C ALA A 442 -26.09 4.06 -9.72
N GLU A 443 -26.42 5.21 -10.33
CA GLU A 443 -25.64 5.76 -11.45
C GLU A 443 -24.20 6.11 -11.04
N CYS A 444 -23.99 6.64 -9.83
CA CYS A 444 -22.64 6.87 -9.29
C CYS A 444 -21.84 5.57 -9.21
N LEU A 445 -22.44 4.49 -8.71
CA LEU A 445 -21.78 3.19 -8.61
C LEU A 445 -21.47 2.60 -9.99
N GLU A 446 -22.34 2.78 -10.98
CA GLU A 446 -22.07 2.40 -12.37
C GLU A 446 -20.86 3.16 -12.95
N ILE A 447 -20.79 4.48 -12.71
CA ILE A 447 -19.64 5.30 -13.12
C ILE A 447 -18.35 4.81 -12.44
N TYR A 448 -18.40 4.51 -11.14
CA TYR A 448 -17.24 4.01 -10.37
C TYR A 448 -16.73 2.68 -10.94
N GLY A 449 -17.65 1.76 -11.25
CA GLY A 449 -17.32 0.48 -11.87
C GLY A 449 -16.69 0.61 -13.26
N LEU A 450 -16.89 1.73 -13.97
CA LEU A 450 -16.26 1.99 -15.27
C LEU A 450 -14.94 2.76 -15.17
N LYS A 451 -14.72 3.57 -14.13
CA LYS A 451 -13.52 4.42 -14.02
C LYS A 451 -12.29 3.67 -13.50
N THR A 452 -12.45 2.70 -12.62
CA THR A 452 -11.31 2.04 -11.96
C THR A 452 -11.19 0.57 -12.30
N SER A 453 -12.32 -0.15 -12.33
CA SER A 453 -12.35 -1.60 -12.49
C SER A 453 -11.76 -2.11 -13.83
N PRO A 454 -12.01 -1.48 -15.01
CA PRO A 454 -11.57 -2.07 -16.27
C PRO A 454 -10.06 -2.18 -16.44
N ALA A 455 -9.29 -1.25 -15.85
CA ALA A 455 -7.83 -1.31 -15.90
C ALA A 455 -7.26 -2.47 -15.07
N PHE A 456 -7.86 -2.74 -13.91
CA PHE A 456 -7.50 -3.89 -13.07
C PHE A 456 -7.94 -5.21 -13.71
N GLU A 457 -9.15 -5.24 -14.27
CA GLU A 457 -9.67 -6.36 -15.05
C GLU A 457 -8.70 -6.74 -16.17
N ALA A 458 -8.27 -5.74 -16.96
CA ALA A 458 -7.30 -5.92 -18.02
C ALA A 458 -5.97 -6.48 -17.51
N ALA A 459 -5.43 -5.96 -16.39
CA ALA A 459 -4.17 -6.43 -15.82
C ALA A 459 -4.21 -7.93 -15.50
N VAL A 460 -5.26 -8.36 -14.79
CA VAL A 460 -5.44 -9.77 -14.41
C VAL A 460 -5.69 -10.63 -15.65
N ALA A 461 -6.60 -10.21 -16.54
CA ALA A 461 -6.95 -10.95 -17.74
C ALA A 461 -5.75 -11.11 -18.69
N MET A 462 -4.91 -10.08 -18.83
CA MET A 462 -3.67 -10.16 -19.60
C MET A 462 -2.71 -11.18 -19.00
N GLY A 463 -2.48 -11.16 -17.68
CA GLY A 463 -1.61 -12.12 -17.00
C GLY A 463 -2.07 -13.56 -17.22
N ILE A 464 -3.37 -13.81 -17.07
CA ILE A 464 -4.00 -15.12 -17.35
C ILE A 464 -3.78 -15.53 -18.81
N ARG A 465 -4.04 -14.60 -19.74
CA ARG A 465 -3.94 -14.88 -21.17
C ARG A 465 -2.53 -15.19 -21.61
N LEU A 466 -1.55 -14.45 -21.07
CA LEU A 466 -0.12 -14.63 -21.32
C LEU A 466 0.37 -15.98 -20.81
N ALA A 467 -0.19 -16.50 -19.70
CA ALA A 467 0.15 -17.82 -19.16
C ALA A 467 -0.43 -18.98 -20.01
N GLY A 468 -1.25 -18.67 -21.02
CA GLY A 468 -1.77 -19.65 -21.99
C GLY A 468 -3.22 -20.07 -21.77
N LEU A 469 -3.92 -19.46 -20.83
CA LEU A 469 -5.33 -19.77 -20.51
C LEU A 469 -6.27 -18.67 -21.04
N GLN A 470 -7.48 -19.01 -21.45
CA GLN A 470 -8.47 -17.95 -21.72
C GLN A 470 -8.95 -17.36 -20.39
N PRO A 471 -9.07 -16.02 -20.24
CA PRO A 471 -9.49 -15.40 -18.98
C PRO A 471 -10.79 -15.97 -18.41
N SER A 472 -11.77 -16.29 -19.28
CA SER A 472 -13.04 -16.92 -18.91
C SER A 472 -12.92 -18.32 -18.31
N ASP A 473 -11.84 -19.05 -18.61
CA ASP A 473 -11.62 -20.42 -18.14
C ASP A 473 -10.98 -20.46 -16.75
N ALA A 474 -10.44 -19.32 -16.30
CA ALA A 474 -9.83 -19.18 -14.98
C ALA A 474 -10.90 -18.85 -13.92
N LEU A 475 -11.62 -17.75 -14.14
CA LEU A 475 -12.67 -17.23 -13.28
C LEU A 475 -13.43 -16.10 -13.99
N SER A 476 -14.48 -15.58 -13.35
CA SER A 476 -15.12 -14.34 -13.78
C SER A 476 -14.30 -13.12 -13.33
N VAL A 477 -13.20 -12.84 -14.05
CA VAL A 477 -12.29 -11.71 -13.77
C VAL A 477 -13.04 -10.37 -13.77
N SER A 478 -14.04 -10.23 -14.64
CA SER A 478 -14.87 -9.03 -14.74
C SER A 478 -15.71 -8.76 -13.50
N GLN A 479 -16.33 -9.80 -12.93
CA GLN A 479 -17.09 -9.67 -11.67
C GLN A 479 -16.17 -9.33 -10.50
N TYR A 480 -15.04 -10.03 -10.38
CA TYR A 480 -14.05 -9.73 -9.35
C TYR A 480 -13.56 -8.28 -9.43
N ALA A 481 -13.11 -7.84 -10.61
CA ALA A 481 -12.57 -6.51 -10.81
C ALA A 481 -13.62 -5.41 -10.62
N LEU A 482 -14.87 -5.64 -11.06
CA LEU A 482 -15.99 -4.73 -10.84
C LEU A 482 -16.13 -4.42 -9.35
N HIS A 483 -16.27 -5.45 -8.52
CA HIS A 483 -16.52 -5.31 -7.09
C HIS A 483 -15.31 -4.73 -6.34
N VAL A 484 -14.08 -5.13 -6.69
CA VAL A 484 -12.85 -4.52 -6.14
C VAL A 484 -12.81 -3.02 -6.44
N GLY A 485 -13.02 -2.63 -7.70
CA GLY A 485 -12.92 -1.23 -8.12
C GLY A 485 -14.02 -0.36 -7.52
N THR A 486 -15.26 -0.85 -7.46
CA THR A 486 -16.37 -0.15 -6.80
C THR A 486 -16.09 0.02 -5.31
N GLY A 487 -15.73 -1.05 -4.60
CA GLY A 487 -15.40 -1.00 -3.18
C GLY A 487 -14.22 -0.06 -2.87
N PHE A 488 -13.19 -0.08 -3.71
CA PHE A 488 -12.02 0.81 -3.58
C PHE A 488 -12.39 2.29 -3.69
N GLN A 489 -13.23 2.66 -4.67
CA GLN A 489 -13.65 4.04 -4.87
C GLN A 489 -14.53 4.55 -3.74
N VAL A 490 -15.50 3.75 -3.28
CA VAL A 490 -16.35 4.13 -2.13
C VAL A 490 -15.51 4.23 -0.84
N LEU A 491 -14.51 3.36 -0.66
CA LEU A 491 -13.61 3.43 0.49
C LEU A 491 -12.72 4.69 0.45
N ASN A 492 -12.23 5.10 -0.73
CA ASN A 492 -11.48 6.35 -0.88
C ASN A 492 -12.35 7.57 -0.55
N ASP A 493 -13.56 7.64 -1.10
CA ASP A 493 -14.50 8.70 -0.76
C ASP A 493 -14.75 8.77 0.75
N LEU A 494 -14.87 7.62 1.43
CA LEU A 494 -15.03 7.59 2.89
C LEU A 494 -13.82 8.14 3.64
N LYS A 495 -12.60 7.80 3.19
CA LYS A 495 -11.34 8.25 3.81
C LYS A 495 -11.15 9.76 3.69
N ASP A 496 -11.62 10.38 2.61
CA ASP A 496 -11.60 11.83 2.44
C ASP A 496 -12.38 12.55 3.56
N TRP A 497 -13.32 11.85 4.21
CA TRP A 497 -14.08 12.34 5.36
C TRP A 497 -13.58 11.87 6.72
N GLN A 498 -12.44 11.19 6.88
CA GLN A 498 -11.97 10.67 8.18
C GLN A 498 -10.90 11.52 8.89
N GLY A 499 -10.33 12.53 8.23
CA GLY A 499 -9.30 13.40 8.82
C GLY A 499 -9.82 14.57 9.68
N ASP A 500 -8.90 15.22 10.40
CA ASP A 500 -9.08 16.55 10.99
C ASP A 500 -9.13 17.58 9.86
N LEU A 501 -10.32 17.74 9.27
CA LEU A 501 -10.62 18.77 8.28
C LEU A 501 -10.79 20.13 8.98
N GLU A 502 -9.76 20.56 9.72
CA GLU A 502 -9.67 21.93 10.26
C GLU A 502 -9.20 22.88 9.15
N ASN A 503 -10.17 23.57 8.54
CA ASN A 503 -10.02 24.67 7.56
C ASN A 503 -9.42 24.32 6.18
N ASP A 504 -10.28 24.28 5.15
CA ASP A 504 -10.16 25.21 4.03
C ASP A 504 -11.45 25.30 3.21
N ARG A 505 -11.75 26.47 2.63
CA ARG A 505 -12.86 26.62 1.66
C ARG A 505 -12.55 25.85 0.36
N ARG A 506 -11.25 25.66 0.07
CA ARG A 506 -10.75 24.87 -1.06
C ARG A 506 -10.98 23.38 -0.88
N VAL A 507 -10.67 22.84 0.30
CA VAL A 507 -10.96 21.43 0.66
C VAL A 507 -12.46 21.16 0.63
N ALA A 508 -13.28 22.10 1.12
CA ALA A 508 -14.73 22.02 0.96
C ALA A 508 -15.18 22.08 -0.50
N GLY A 509 -14.54 22.90 -1.32
CA GLY A 509 -14.77 22.97 -2.77
C GLY A 509 -14.36 21.70 -3.50
N ASP A 510 -13.28 21.04 -3.13
CA ASP A 510 -12.87 19.79 -3.80
C ASP A 510 -13.81 18.63 -3.40
N ILE A 511 -14.26 18.60 -2.14
CA ILE A 511 -15.17 17.57 -1.60
C ILE A 511 -16.63 17.79 -2.05
N LEU A 512 -17.08 19.05 -2.17
CA LEU A 512 -18.48 19.41 -2.47
C LEU A 512 -18.69 19.98 -3.87
N GLY A 513 -17.62 20.34 -4.59
CA GLY A 513 -17.63 21.17 -5.80
C GLY A 513 -17.90 20.43 -7.11
N GLY A 514 -18.72 19.38 -7.05
CA GLY A 514 -19.44 18.91 -8.24
C GLY A 514 -19.00 17.61 -8.87
N ARG A 515 -18.11 16.83 -8.23
CA ARG A 515 -17.94 15.42 -8.60
C ARG A 515 -19.20 14.63 -8.20
N PRO A 516 -19.74 13.76 -9.07
CA PRO A 516 -20.91 12.92 -8.78
C PRO A 516 -20.52 11.78 -7.83
N THR A 517 -20.32 12.07 -6.54
CA THR A 517 -19.92 11.05 -5.57
C THR A 517 -21.12 10.27 -5.04
N VAL A 518 -20.91 8.99 -4.74
CA VAL A 518 -21.96 8.16 -4.11
C VAL A 518 -22.39 8.76 -2.76
N MET A 519 -21.46 9.39 -2.04
CA MET A 519 -21.71 10.05 -0.76
C MET A 519 -22.72 11.20 -0.93
N TRP A 520 -22.54 12.03 -1.95
CA TRP A 520 -23.46 13.10 -2.30
C TRP A 520 -24.84 12.56 -2.71
N ALA A 521 -24.87 11.59 -3.61
CA ALA A 521 -26.12 10.99 -4.08
C ALA A 521 -26.93 10.38 -2.92
N LEU A 522 -26.27 9.62 -2.04
CA LEU A 522 -26.90 9.06 -0.84
C LEU A 522 -27.45 10.15 0.09
N ALA A 523 -26.78 11.29 0.22
CA ALA A 523 -27.29 12.41 1.01
C ALA A 523 -28.58 12.97 0.39
N ILE A 524 -28.55 13.28 -0.91
CA ILE A 524 -29.68 13.85 -1.65
C ILE A 524 -30.90 12.93 -1.63
N GLU A 525 -30.71 11.62 -1.74
CA GLU A 525 -31.77 10.61 -1.72
C GLU A 525 -32.43 10.42 -0.34
N ASN A 526 -31.76 10.80 0.75
CA ASN A 526 -32.17 10.45 2.11
C ASN A 526 -32.38 11.63 3.06
N LEU A 527 -32.04 12.84 2.64
CA LEU A 527 -32.42 14.06 3.34
C LEU A 527 -33.89 14.39 3.10
N ASN A 528 -34.51 15.05 4.08
CA ASN A 528 -35.79 15.71 3.86
C ASN A 528 -35.62 16.95 2.99
N GLU A 529 -36.74 17.55 2.54
CA GLU A 529 -36.73 18.71 1.64
C GLU A 529 -35.86 19.87 2.16
N LEU A 530 -35.96 20.19 3.46
CA LEU A 530 -35.16 21.24 4.08
C LEU A 530 -33.65 20.95 4.07
N GLY A 531 -33.25 19.74 4.49
CA GLY A 531 -31.83 19.34 4.51
C GLY A 531 -31.24 19.24 3.10
N ARG A 532 -32.05 18.82 2.13
CA ARG A 532 -31.67 18.76 0.72
C ARG A 532 -31.44 20.17 0.14
N LEU A 533 -32.34 21.12 0.43
CA LEU A 533 -32.16 22.52 0.04
C LEU A 533 -30.90 23.12 0.68
N GLU A 534 -30.68 22.89 1.97
CA GLU A 534 -29.48 23.35 2.68
C GLU A 534 -28.19 22.80 2.05
N LEU A 535 -28.17 21.50 1.68
CA LEU A 535 -27.02 20.89 1.03
C LEU A 535 -26.75 21.47 -0.37
N LEU A 536 -27.80 21.74 -1.14
CA LEU A 536 -27.70 22.36 -2.48
C LEU A 536 -27.21 23.80 -2.40
N GLU A 537 -27.68 24.59 -1.44
CA GLU A 537 -27.18 25.95 -1.17
C GLU A 537 -25.70 25.94 -0.78
N LEU A 538 -25.29 24.97 0.05
CA LEU A 538 -23.91 24.81 0.47
C LEU A 538 -22.98 24.56 -0.73
N ARG A 539 -23.39 23.70 -1.68
CA ARG A 539 -22.65 23.45 -2.92
C ARG A 539 -22.46 24.72 -3.74
N LYS A 540 -23.53 25.50 -3.96
CA LYS A 540 -23.47 26.79 -4.69
C LYS A 540 -22.53 27.80 -4.04
N ALA A 541 -22.52 27.87 -2.71
CA ALA A 541 -21.64 28.75 -1.95
C ALA A 541 -20.15 28.34 -2.03
N CYS A 542 -19.88 27.04 -2.21
CA CYS A 542 -18.54 26.49 -2.37
C CYS A 542 -18.01 26.61 -3.80
N SER A 543 -18.86 26.49 -4.83
CA SER A 543 -18.48 26.63 -6.25
C SER A 543 -18.27 28.09 -6.71
N GLY A 544 -18.47 29.08 -5.84
CA GLY A 544 -18.15 30.48 -6.12
C GLY A 544 -19.26 31.26 -6.85
N GLU A 545 -20.44 30.69 -7.02
CA GLU A 545 -21.56 31.32 -7.75
C GLU A 545 -22.33 32.37 -6.92
N GLU A 546 -22.28 32.33 -5.59
CA GLU A 546 -22.82 33.39 -4.72
C GLU A 546 -21.89 33.69 -3.53
N SER A 547 -21.48 34.95 -3.40
CA SER A 547 -20.51 35.43 -2.40
C SER A 547 -21.17 35.96 -1.11
N SER A 548 -22.36 35.46 -0.76
CA SER A 548 -23.18 36.08 0.29
C SER A 548 -23.92 35.10 1.19
N VAL A 549 -23.23 34.22 1.94
CA VAL A 549 -23.82 33.63 3.16
C VAL A 549 -22.75 33.47 4.27
N HIS A 550 -23.21 33.67 5.49
CA HIS A 550 -22.55 33.99 6.77
C HIS A 550 -21.32 33.17 7.22
N LYS A 551 -20.35 33.91 7.76
CA LYS A 551 -19.11 33.53 8.49
C LYS A 551 -19.33 32.79 9.85
N ALA A 552 -20.29 31.87 9.98
CA ALA A 552 -20.56 31.24 11.27
C ALA A 552 -20.07 29.78 11.41
N TYR A 553 -20.02 28.99 10.32
CA TYR A 553 -19.63 27.57 10.38
C TYR A 553 -18.80 27.13 9.16
N SER A 554 -17.90 26.19 9.35
CA SER A 554 -17.15 25.54 8.27
C SER A 554 -18.13 24.77 7.36
N PRO A 555 -18.15 24.99 6.02
CA PRO A 555 -19.00 24.25 5.09
C PRO A 555 -18.88 22.73 5.24
N VAL A 556 -17.67 22.24 5.49
CA VAL A 556 -17.39 20.82 5.73
C VAL A 556 -18.16 20.30 6.95
N HIS A 557 -18.24 21.09 8.02
CA HIS A 557 -18.97 20.69 9.23
C HIS A 557 -20.48 20.60 8.99
N THR A 558 -21.05 21.56 8.25
CA THR A 558 -22.46 21.52 7.85
C THR A 558 -22.75 20.31 6.96
N ALA A 559 -21.92 20.06 5.96
CA ALA A 559 -22.05 18.88 5.10
C ALA A 559 -21.94 17.57 5.89
N ARG A 560 -20.97 17.46 6.81
CA ARG A 560 -20.81 16.28 7.69
C ARG A 560 -22.05 16.05 8.56
N ARG A 561 -22.65 17.11 9.10
CA ARG A 561 -23.91 17.03 9.87
C ARG A 561 -25.05 16.50 8.99
N LEU A 562 -25.22 17.04 7.78
CA LEU A 562 -26.26 16.61 6.84
C LEU A 562 -26.04 15.15 6.40
N TYR A 563 -24.80 14.76 6.12
CA TYR A 563 -24.44 13.38 5.79
C TYR A 563 -24.71 12.43 6.96
N GLY A 564 -24.46 12.89 8.19
CA GLY A 564 -24.85 12.17 9.41
C GLY A 564 -26.36 11.95 9.51
N GLN A 565 -27.17 13.00 9.26
CA GLN A 565 -28.63 12.92 9.28
C GLN A 565 -29.19 11.94 8.23
N ALA A 566 -28.60 11.92 7.02
CA ALA A 566 -28.96 10.98 5.96
C ALA A 566 -28.37 9.56 6.14
N GLY A 567 -27.53 9.36 7.16
CA GLY A 567 -26.86 8.08 7.40
C GLY A 567 -25.85 7.68 6.32
N VAL A 568 -25.29 8.64 5.59
CA VAL A 568 -24.44 8.43 4.41
C VAL A 568 -23.22 7.56 4.76
N PHE A 569 -22.47 7.90 5.81
CA PHE A 569 -21.26 7.17 6.21
C PHE A 569 -21.54 5.69 6.51
N LYS A 570 -22.65 5.40 7.19
CA LYS A 570 -23.05 4.02 7.51
C LYS A 570 -23.39 3.25 6.23
N LYS A 571 -24.13 3.87 5.30
CA LYS A 571 -24.53 3.24 4.04
C LYS A 571 -23.34 2.99 3.12
N ALA A 572 -22.46 3.97 2.98
CA ALA A 572 -21.23 3.81 2.20
C ALA A 572 -20.33 2.72 2.78
N ALA A 573 -20.15 2.65 4.11
CA ALA A 573 -19.41 1.55 4.73
C ALA A 573 -20.05 0.18 4.48
N GLN A 574 -21.38 0.10 4.46
CA GLN A 574 -22.11 -1.12 4.09
C GLN A 574 -21.90 -1.49 2.62
N ILE A 575 -21.87 -0.51 1.71
CA ILE A 575 -21.54 -0.75 0.30
C ILE A 575 -20.13 -1.35 0.19
N VAL A 576 -19.13 -0.77 0.86
CA VAL A 576 -17.74 -1.30 0.84
C VAL A 576 -17.68 -2.75 1.31
N GLU A 577 -18.36 -3.09 2.41
CA GLU A 577 -18.41 -4.46 2.94
C GLU A 577 -19.07 -5.43 1.94
N VAL A 578 -20.21 -5.04 1.35
CA VAL A 578 -20.92 -5.86 0.36
C VAL A 578 -20.07 -6.07 -0.89
N GLU A 579 -19.46 -5.02 -1.43
CA GLU A 579 -18.59 -5.10 -2.61
C GLU A 579 -17.36 -5.99 -2.32
N ARG A 580 -16.74 -5.88 -1.14
CA ARG A 580 -15.63 -6.76 -0.75
C ARG A 580 -16.07 -8.23 -0.69
N GLN A 581 -17.23 -8.51 -0.09
CA GLN A 581 -17.76 -9.88 -0.01
C GLN A 581 -18.06 -10.44 -1.40
N LEU A 582 -18.68 -9.65 -2.28
CA LEU A 582 -18.96 -10.04 -3.67
C LEU A 582 -17.67 -10.32 -4.46
N ALA A 583 -16.60 -9.53 -4.24
CA ALA A 583 -15.29 -9.79 -4.82
C ALA A 583 -14.69 -11.11 -4.32
N ALA A 584 -14.74 -11.38 -3.01
CA ALA A 584 -14.28 -12.65 -2.44
C ALA A 584 -15.09 -13.84 -2.99
N ASP A 585 -16.40 -13.69 -3.11
CA ASP A 585 -17.28 -14.72 -3.66
C ASP A 585 -17.01 -15.00 -5.15
N ALA A 586 -16.58 -14.00 -5.92
CA ALA A 586 -16.24 -14.15 -7.34
C ALA A 586 -15.00 -15.01 -7.59
N ILE A 587 -14.11 -15.16 -6.58
CA ILE A 587 -12.85 -15.92 -6.69
C ILE A 587 -12.83 -17.22 -5.88
N LYS A 588 -13.84 -17.47 -5.05
CA LYS A 588 -13.88 -18.63 -4.13
C LYS A 588 -13.74 -19.98 -4.83
N ASP A 589 -14.34 -20.09 -6.02
CA ASP A 589 -14.39 -21.32 -6.83
C ASP A 589 -13.26 -21.37 -7.88
N CYS A 590 -12.27 -20.47 -7.79
CA CYS A 590 -11.10 -20.49 -8.66
C CYS A 590 -10.30 -21.78 -8.43
N GLN A 591 -10.18 -22.60 -9.47
CA GLN A 591 -9.44 -23.88 -9.44
C GLN A 591 -7.91 -23.73 -9.40
N TYR A 592 -7.41 -22.52 -9.64
CA TYR A 592 -5.99 -22.17 -9.69
C TYR A 592 -5.59 -21.53 -8.36
N LEU A 593 -4.95 -22.31 -7.48
CA LEU A 593 -4.73 -21.92 -6.08
C LEU A 593 -3.81 -20.71 -5.99
N ARG A 594 -2.69 -20.70 -6.71
CA ARG A 594 -1.75 -19.57 -6.70
C ARG A 594 -2.37 -18.31 -7.29
N LEU A 595 -3.16 -18.46 -8.35
CA LEU A 595 -3.91 -17.34 -8.91
C LEU A 595 -4.91 -16.79 -7.89
N ARG A 596 -5.63 -17.64 -7.16
CA ARG A 596 -6.55 -17.22 -6.10
C ARG A 596 -5.83 -16.47 -4.99
N GLU A 597 -4.66 -16.95 -4.55
CA GLU A 597 -3.81 -16.26 -3.55
C GLU A 597 -3.43 -14.84 -3.99
N VAL A 598 -3.07 -14.65 -5.28
CA VAL A 598 -2.79 -13.32 -5.84
C VAL A 598 -4.03 -12.43 -5.78
N LEU A 599 -5.20 -12.95 -6.16
CA LEU A 599 -6.44 -12.17 -6.15
C LEU A 599 -6.88 -11.82 -4.72
N GLU A 600 -6.79 -12.74 -3.77
CA GLU A 600 -7.04 -12.46 -2.34
C GLU A 600 -6.11 -11.35 -1.82
N PHE A 601 -4.81 -11.42 -2.15
CA PHE A 601 -3.85 -10.37 -1.80
C PHE A 601 -4.24 -9.00 -2.39
N LEU A 602 -4.67 -8.96 -3.64
CA LEU A 602 -5.10 -7.72 -4.30
C LEU A 602 -6.38 -7.14 -3.68
N LEU A 603 -7.31 -8.00 -3.29
CA LEU A 603 -8.53 -7.60 -2.59
C LEU A 603 -8.20 -6.98 -1.23
N ASP A 604 -7.27 -7.57 -0.48
CA ASP A 604 -6.80 -7.03 0.80
C ASP A 604 -6.01 -5.72 0.65
N LEU A 605 -5.27 -5.56 -0.44
CA LEU A 605 -4.55 -4.33 -0.74
C LEU A 605 -5.50 -3.18 -1.09
N ALA A 606 -6.52 -3.46 -1.92
CA ALA A 606 -7.45 -2.44 -2.40
C ALA A 606 -8.53 -2.10 -1.36
N VAL A 607 -9.15 -3.12 -0.75
CA VAL A 607 -10.29 -2.96 0.16
C VAL A 607 -10.00 -3.72 1.46
N PRO A 608 -9.06 -3.26 2.31
CA PRO A 608 -8.63 -4.02 3.49
C PRO A 608 -9.77 -4.18 4.51
N GLN A 609 -9.91 -5.39 5.07
CA GLN A 609 -10.93 -5.69 6.09
C GLN A 609 -10.80 -4.76 7.31
N GLN A 610 -9.57 -4.47 7.73
CA GLN A 610 -9.30 -3.57 8.86
C GLN A 610 -9.93 -2.18 8.66
N ALA A 611 -9.89 -1.62 7.45
CA ALA A 611 -10.47 -0.31 7.21
C ALA A 611 -12.00 -0.34 7.35
N ILE A 612 -12.63 -1.46 7.02
CA ILE A 612 -14.07 -1.67 7.21
C ILE A 612 -14.39 -1.86 8.71
N ASP A 613 -13.55 -2.59 9.43
CA ASP A 613 -13.68 -2.78 10.88
C ASP A 613 -13.55 -1.43 11.62
N GLU A 614 -12.60 -0.58 11.21
CA GLU A 614 -12.44 0.78 11.73
C GLU A 614 -13.69 1.64 11.42
N LEU A 615 -14.20 1.59 10.19
CA LEU A 615 -15.42 2.28 9.77
C LEU A 615 -16.66 1.85 10.58
N THR A 616 -16.72 0.59 11.01
CA THR A 616 -17.85 0.04 11.76
C THR A 616 -17.73 0.22 13.27
N THR A 617 -16.50 0.34 13.81
CA THR A 617 -16.19 0.51 15.24
C THR A 617 -16.22 1.96 15.74
N VAL A 618 -16.08 2.96 14.87
CA VAL A 618 -16.25 4.41 15.22
C VAL A 618 -17.67 4.74 15.75
N LYS A 619 -18.59 3.78 15.79
CA LYS A 619 -19.96 3.89 16.31
C LYS A 619 -20.12 4.07 17.83
N SER A 620 -19.08 4.25 18.62
CA SER A 620 -19.22 4.51 20.08
C SER A 620 -18.87 5.92 20.53
N GLY A 621 -18.59 6.86 19.63
CA GLY A 621 -18.09 8.20 19.98
C GLY A 621 -18.74 9.38 19.28
N VAL A 622 -20.03 9.31 18.94
CA VAL A 622 -20.84 10.46 18.53
C VAL A 622 -21.88 10.76 19.59
#